data_AF-A0A7J2TII3-F1
#
_entry.id   AF-A0A7J2TII3-F1
#
_cell.length_a   1.000
_cell.length_b   1.000
_cell.length_c   1.000
_cell.angle_alpha   90.00
_cell.angle_beta   90.00
_cell.angle_gamma   90.00
#
_symmetry.space_group_name_H-M   'P 1'
#
loop_
_entity.id
_entity.type
_entity.pdbx_description
1 polymer ?
#
loop_
_entity_poly.entity_id
_entity_poly.type
_entity_poly.pdbx_seq_one_letter_code
_entity_poly.pdbx_strand_id
1 'polypeptide(L)'
;MRTSFKISLKKRGVGVFEIIKRSSKAEWLDEETTRNLSKKLMEEYKPPDGWFEVERYPVYSKFVFSSIHILYNEKNNEFEYHVNEPPLDEEERQIVNDVIKKLEYYPVNPKEISDKYEALRKKVNRILDDFRIKKEGADYYRLLYHIVKKTILYDRITPLMFDPNLEDISCNGPRIPIYVFHRKYTNLRTNVVFEEESELDSFVINLAQKCGKHISIAEPMVDATMPDGSRI
;
A
#
# COMPACT_ATOMS: atom_id res chain seq x y z
N MET A 1 -37.66 24.12 -30.88
CA MET A 1 -36.19 24.19 -30.70
C MET A 1 -35.80 23.27 -29.56
N ARG A 2 -35.14 22.13 -29.85
CA ARG A 2 -34.59 21.23 -28.83
C ARG A 2 -33.09 21.50 -28.73
N THR A 3 -32.64 22.09 -27.63
CA THR A 3 -31.22 22.32 -27.32
C THR A 3 -30.62 21.02 -26.76
N SER A 4 -29.72 20.40 -27.52
CA SER A 4 -28.94 19.24 -27.08
C SER A 4 -27.67 19.71 -26.37
N PHE A 5 -27.54 19.39 -25.07
CA PHE A 5 -26.29 19.56 -24.33
C PHE A 5 -25.38 18.36 -24.59
N LYS A 6 -24.26 18.56 -25.28
CA LYS A 6 -23.16 17.58 -25.37
C LYS A 6 -22.20 17.83 -24.23
N ILE A 7 -22.11 16.89 -23.29
CA ILE A 7 -21.04 16.85 -22.28
C ILE A 7 -19.80 16.25 -22.96
N SER A 8 -18.77 17.08 -23.13
CA SER A 8 -17.45 16.64 -23.61
C SER A 8 -16.65 16.09 -22.43
N LEU A 9 -16.54 14.76 -22.36
CA LEU A 9 -15.63 14.09 -21.43
C LEU A 9 -14.18 14.29 -21.91
N LYS A 10 -13.47 15.18 -21.23
CA LYS A 10 -12.03 15.41 -21.41
C LYS A 10 -11.28 14.14 -20.98
N LYS A 11 -10.84 13.33 -21.95
CA LYS A 11 -9.94 12.19 -21.71
C LYS A 11 -8.66 12.71 -21.03
N ARG A 12 -8.45 12.35 -19.75
CA ARG A 12 -7.18 12.59 -19.06
C ARG A 12 -6.14 11.57 -19.57
N GLY A 13 -5.06 12.11 -20.14
CA GLY A 13 -3.72 11.54 -20.24
C GLY A 13 -3.60 10.04 -20.52
N VAL A 14 -3.70 9.67 -21.79
CA VAL A 14 -3.22 8.37 -22.30
C VAL A 14 -1.71 8.50 -22.50
N GLY A 15 -0.92 8.02 -21.53
CA GLY A 15 0.54 8.01 -21.62
C GLY A 15 1.10 6.75 -20.97
N VAL A 16 1.76 5.90 -21.78
CA VAL A 16 2.54 4.71 -21.38
C VAL A 16 1.76 3.41 -21.05
N PHE A 17 0.46 3.47 -20.75
CA PHE A 17 -0.34 2.27 -20.42
C PHE A 17 -0.51 1.25 -21.57
N GLU A 18 -0.14 1.61 -22.78
CA GLU A 18 -0.18 0.71 -23.94
C GLU A 18 0.95 -0.33 -23.95
N ILE A 19 2.04 -0.08 -23.20
CA ILE A 19 3.15 -1.04 -23.05
C ILE A 19 2.75 -2.21 -22.14
N ILE A 20 1.94 -1.94 -21.11
CA ILE A 20 1.49 -2.98 -20.15
C ILE A 20 0.39 -3.88 -20.76
N LYS A 21 -0.32 -3.41 -21.80
CA LYS A 21 -1.32 -4.22 -22.53
C LYS A 21 -0.73 -5.45 -23.25
N ARG A 22 0.59 -5.52 -23.41
CA ARG A 22 1.25 -6.59 -24.17
C ARG A 22 1.93 -7.67 -23.34
N SER A 23 2.05 -7.52 -22.02
CA SER A 23 2.59 -8.62 -21.22
C SER A 23 1.46 -9.59 -20.87
N SER A 24 1.50 -10.74 -21.54
CA SER A 24 0.77 -11.95 -21.23
C SER A 24 0.68 -12.22 -19.73
N LYS A 25 -0.36 -12.98 -19.32
CA LYS A 25 -0.61 -13.55 -17.99
C LYS A 25 0.58 -14.26 -17.28
N ALA A 26 1.78 -14.28 -17.85
CA ALA A 26 2.99 -14.90 -17.34
C ALA A 26 3.97 -13.80 -16.89
N GLU A 27 4.41 -13.88 -15.63
CA GLU A 27 5.27 -12.95 -14.88
C GLU A 27 4.51 -11.79 -14.20
N TRP A 28 4.26 -11.99 -12.91
CA TRP A 28 3.38 -11.18 -12.07
C TRP A 28 4.21 -10.26 -11.17
N LEU A 29 3.94 -8.94 -11.18
CA LEU A 29 4.52 -7.91 -10.28
C LEU A 29 5.93 -8.27 -9.80
N ASP A 30 6.79 -8.59 -10.77
CA ASP A 30 8.19 -8.77 -10.50
C ASP A 30 8.80 -7.45 -10.03
N GLU A 31 10.05 -7.54 -9.59
CA GLU A 31 10.75 -6.38 -9.06
C GLU A 31 10.95 -5.30 -10.13
N GLU A 32 11.11 -5.68 -11.41
CA GLU A 32 11.27 -4.72 -12.50
C GLU A 32 9.97 -3.93 -12.76
N THR A 33 8.84 -4.61 -12.79
CA THR A 33 7.50 -4.02 -12.97
C THR A 33 7.19 -3.07 -11.82
N THR A 34 7.41 -3.51 -10.58
CA THR A 34 7.17 -2.70 -9.38
C THR A 34 8.12 -1.51 -9.29
N ARG A 35 9.38 -1.66 -9.71
CA ARG A 35 10.34 -0.56 -9.88
C ARG A 35 9.86 0.48 -10.91
N ASN A 36 9.32 0.03 -12.03
CA ASN A 36 8.81 0.93 -13.07
C ASN A 36 7.53 1.66 -12.61
N LEU A 37 6.62 0.96 -11.93
CA LEU A 37 5.40 1.54 -11.38
C LEU A 37 5.70 2.56 -10.27
N SER A 38 6.63 2.26 -9.35
CA SER A 38 7.04 3.19 -8.29
C SER A 38 7.71 4.45 -8.84
N LYS A 39 8.57 4.34 -9.86
CA LYS A 39 9.14 5.51 -10.56
C LYS A 39 8.06 6.39 -11.19
N LYS A 40 7.07 5.79 -11.85
CA LYS A 40 5.96 6.54 -12.44
C LYS A 40 5.13 7.24 -11.37
N LEU A 41 4.79 6.54 -10.30
CA LEU A 41 4.04 7.08 -9.17
C LEU A 41 4.78 8.28 -8.54
N MET A 42 6.11 8.18 -8.43
CA MET A 42 6.98 9.26 -7.98
C MET A 42 6.95 10.48 -8.93
N GLU A 43 6.99 10.28 -10.24
CA GLU A 43 6.95 11.35 -11.24
C GLU A 43 5.60 12.08 -11.32
N GLU A 44 4.50 11.36 -11.04
CA GLU A 44 3.14 11.91 -11.08
C GLU A 44 2.74 12.67 -9.81
N TYR A 45 3.49 12.48 -8.72
CA TYR A 45 3.24 13.15 -7.45
C TYR A 45 3.36 14.67 -7.55
N LYS A 46 2.50 15.38 -6.82
CA LYS A 46 2.52 16.83 -6.70
C LYS A 46 2.41 17.20 -5.23
N PRO A 47 3.42 17.91 -4.66
CA PRO A 47 3.34 18.41 -3.31
C PRO A 47 2.09 19.26 -3.08
N PRO A 48 1.48 19.21 -1.89
CA PRO A 48 0.39 20.10 -1.52
C PRO A 48 0.83 21.57 -1.53
N ASP A 49 -0.13 22.49 -1.66
CA ASP A 49 0.16 23.93 -1.64
C ASP A 49 0.87 24.33 -0.33
N GLY A 50 1.98 25.08 -0.47
CA GLY A 50 2.81 25.52 0.65
C GLY A 50 3.84 24.49 1.14
N TRP A 51 3.93 23.34 0.48
CA TRP A 51 4.97 22.33 0.73
C TRP A 51 5.94 22.26 -0.46
N PHE A 52 7.22 22.21 -0.15
CA PHE A 52 8.31 22.06 -1.12
C PHE A 52 8.90 20.67 -1.04
N GLU A 53 9.04 19.99 -2.18
CA GLU A 53 9.71 18.70 -2.24
C GLU A 53 11.23 18.89 -2.16
N VAL A 54 11.84 18.33 -1.11
CA VAL A 54 13.29 18.40 -0.86
C VAL A 54 14.00 17.18 -1.44
N GLU A 55 13.40 16.00 -1.30
CA GLU A 55 13.93 14.75 -1.80
C GLU A 55 12.79 13.80 -2.17
N ARG A 56 13.01 12.96 -3.17
CA ARG A 56 12.08 11.90 -3.54
C ARG A 56 12.82 10.66 -4.02
N TYR A 57 12.24 9.50 -3.75
CA TYR A 57 12.76 8.22 -4.23
C TYR A 57 11.66 7.15 -4.30
N PRO A 58 11.80 6.16 -5.21
CA PRO A 58 10.87 5.04 -5.25
C PRO A 58 11.17 4.03 -4.15
N VAL A 59 10.11 3.42 -3.59
CA VAL A 59 10.21 2.25 -2.72
C VAL A 59 9.47 1.10 -3.41
N TYR A 60 10.16 -0.01 -3.61
CA TYR A 60 9.60 -1.16 -4.31
C TYR A 60 10.22 -2.48 -3.86
N SER A 61 9.44 -3.53 -4.05
CA SER A 61 9.85 -4.93 -3.91
C SER A 61 8.84 -5.78 -4.68
N LYS A 62 8.96 -7.10 -4.65
CA LYS A 62 7.93 -7.98 -5.21
C LYS A 62 6.57 -7.62 -4.58
N PHE A 63 5.59 -7.25 -5.43
CA PHE A 63 4.26 -6.77 -5.05
C PHE A 63 4.16 -5.41 -4.35
N VAL A 64 5.27 -4.72 -4.08
CA VAL A 64 5.28 -3.43 -3.39
C VAL A 64 5.75 -2.35 -4.35
N PHE A 65 4.97 -1.28 -4.52
CA PHE A 65 5.41 -0.09 -5.25
C PHE A 65 4.75 1.15 -4.65
N SER A 66 5.57 2.05 -4.14
CA SER A 66 5.21 3.35 -3.59
C SER A 66 6.33 4.35 -3.93
N SER A 67 6.12 5.63 -3.63
CA SER A 67 7.18 6.62 -3.65
C SER A 67 7.18 7.43 -2.38
N ILE A 68 8.37 7.85 -1.97
CA ILE A 68 8.58 8.65 -0.77
C ILE A 68 8.99 10.05 -1.20
N HIS A 69 8.40 11.03 -0.54
CA HIS A 69 8.65 12.44 -0.78
C HIS A 69 8.93 13.11 0.57
N ILE A 70 10.15 13.62 0.74
CA ILE A 70 10.50 14.45 1.89
C ILE A 70 10.07 15.86 1.57
N LEU A 71 9.07 16.34 2.28
CA LEU A 71 8.47 17.65 2.07
C LEU A 71 8.93 18.61 3.16
N TYR A 72 9.04 19.88 2.82
CA TYR A 72 9.37 20.95 3.75
C TYR A 72 8.33 22.06 3.65
N ASN A 73 7.82 22.50 4.80
CA ASN A 73 6.87 23.59 4.92
C ASN A 73 7.58 24.81 5.52
N GLU A 74 7.79 25.85 4.70
CA GLU A 74 8.47 27.08 5.13
C GLU A 74 7.73 27.84 6.25
N LYS A 75 6.39 27.79 6.27
CA LYS A 75 5.61 28.55 7.26
C LYS A 75 5.82 28.03 8.67
N ASN A 76 5.94 26.71 8.79
CA ASN A 76 6.08 26.03 10.08
C ASN A 76 7.51 25.58 10.36
N ASN A 77 8.42 25.74 9.39
CA ASN A 77 9.79 25.21 9.43
C ASN A 77 9.82 23.71 9.78
N GLU A 78 8.97 22.94 9.10
CA GLU A 78 8.70 21.53 9.41
C GLU A 78 9.00 20.64 8.19
N PHE A 79 9.62 19.49 8.44
CA PHE A 79 9.77 18.42 7.45
C PHE A 79 8.72 17.33 7.68
N GLU A 80 8.18 16.79 6.59
CA GLU A 80 7.26 15.66 6.60
C GLU A 80 7.78 14.54 5.70
N TYR A 81 7.67 13.30 6.17
CA TYR A 81 7.90 12.10 5.38
C TYR A 81 6.58 11.70 4.72
N HIS A 82 6.44 11.94 3.42
CA HIS A 82 5.19 11.70 2.72
C HIS A 82 5.25 10.40 1.90
N VAL A 83 4.44 9.43 2.28
CA VAL A 83 4.22 8.20 1.54
C VAL A 83 3.17 8.44 0.46
N ASN A 84 3.56 8.24 -0.80
CA ASN A 84 2.66 8.23 -1.94
C ASN A 84 2.46 6.78 -2.40
N GLU A 85 1.25 6.27 -2.20
CA GLU A 85 0.81 4.94 -2.66
C GLU A 85 -0.07 5.08 -3.91
N PRO A 86 -0.24 4.00 -4.69
CA PRO A 86 -1.20 3.96 -5.79
C PRO A 86 -2.60 4.38 -5.31
N PRO A 87 -3.25 5.41 -5.88
CA PRO A 87 -4.50 5.93 -5.33
C PRO A 87 -5.70 5.08 -5.74
N LEU A 88 -6.49 4.62 -4.77
CA LEU A 88 -7.79 3.98 -5.04
C LEU A 88 -8.88 5.03 -5.18
N ASP A 89 -9.67 4.93 -6.26
CA ASP A 89 -10.97 5.58 -6.30
C ASP A 89 -12.00 4.84 -5.41
N GLU A 90 -13.21 5.38 -5.29
CA GLU A 90 -14.23 4.84 -4.40
C GLU A 90 -14.71 3.44 -4.83
N GLU A 91 -14.83 3.19 -6.15
CA GLU A 91 -15.23 1.88 -6.67
C GLU A 91 -14.13 0.85 -6.39
N GLU A 92 -12.88 1.21 -6.65
CA GLU A 92 -11.73 0.34 -6.40
C GLU A 92 -11.53 0.05 -4.92
N ARG A 93 -11.74 1.03 -4.05
CA ARG A 93 -11.72 0.83 -2.60
C ARG A 93 -12.78 -0.17 -2.16
N GLN A 94 -14.00 -0.07 -2.69
CA GLN A 94 -15.07 -1.02 -2.41
C GLN A 94 -14.70 -2.43 -2.90
N ILE A 95 -14.13 -2.54 -4.11
CA ILE A 95 -13.67 -3.83 -4.66
C ILE A 95 -12.60 -4.46 -3.76
N VAL A 96 -11.58 -3.70 -3.34
CA VAL A 96 -10.53 -4.19 -2.44
C VAL A 96 -11.13 -4.70 -1.13
N ASN A 97 -12.03 -3.93 -0.52
CA ASN A 97 -12.68 -4.31 0.74
C ASN A 97 -13.53 -5.59 0.59
N ASP A 98 -14.30 -5.72 -0.49
CA ASP A 98 -15.14 -6.90 -0.74
C ASP A 98 -14.31 -8.15 -1.02
N VAL A 99 -13.20 -8.01 -1.75
CA VAL A 99 -12.25 -9.10 -1.99
C VAL A 99 -11.62 -9.56 -0.68
N ILE A 100 -11.11 -8.64 0.15
CA ILE A 100 -10.49 -8.97 1.44
C ILE A 100 -11.50 -9.66 2.36
N LYS A 101 -12.71 -9.11 2.48
CA LYS A 101 -13.78 -9.72 3.27
C LYS A 101 -14.08 -11.15 2.80
N LYS A 102 -14.18 -11.39 1.50
CA LYS A 102 -14.38 -12.76 0.96
C LYS A 102 -13.21 -13.70 1.23
N LEU A 103 -11.98 -13.19 1.26
CA LEU A 103 -10.79 -14.01 1.56
C LEU A 103 -10.80 -14.52 3.01
N GLU A 104 -11.32 -13.74 3.97
CA GLU A 104 -11.46 -14.17 5.37
C GLU A 104 -12.37 -15.39 5.52
N TYR A 105 -13.43 -15.49 4.73
CA TYR A 105 -14.36 -16.63 4.75
C TYR A 105 -13.85 -17.85 3.97
N TYR A 106 -12.70 -17.77 3.29
CA TYR A 106 -12.15 -18.85 2.47
C TYR A 106 -10.90 -19.45 3.12
N PRO A 107 -11.05 -20.41 4.06
CA PRO A 107 -9.94 -20.92 4.86
C PRO A 107 -8.77 -21.34 3.97
N VAL A 108 -7.58 -20.86 4.29
CA VAL A 108 -6.34 -21.26 3.62
C VAL A 108 -5.91 -22.56 4.25
N ASN A 109 -5.82 -23.62 3.44
CA ASN A 109 -5.28 -24.89 3.91
C ASN A 109 -3.76 -24.73 4.05
N PRO A 110 -3.15 -24.89 5.23
CA PRO A 110 -1.72 -24.64 5.44
C PRO A 110 -0.80 -25.46 4.53
N LYS A 111 -1.29 -26.60 4.01
CA LYS A 111 -0.56 -27.51 3.11
C LYS A 111 -0.50 -27.05 1.65
N GLU A 112 -1.19 -25.99 1.25
CA GLU A 112 -1.19 -25.48 -0.15
C GLU A 112 -0.10 -24.44 -0.43
N ILE A 113 0.74 -24.09 0.54
CA ILE A 113 1.63 -22.93 0.45
C ILE A 113 3.04 -23.35 0.02
N SER A 114 3.26 -23.56 -1.27
CA SER A 114 4.61 -23.40 -1.86
C SER A 114 4.88 -21.94 -2.26
N ASP A 115 3.84 -21.15 -2.58
CA ASP A 115 3.87 -19.70 -2.76
C ASP A 115 2.52 -19.06 -2.33
N LYS A 116 2.49 -18.45 -1.13
CA LYS A 116 1.30 -17.77 -0.57
C LYS A 116 0.75 -16.66 -1.48
N TYR A 117 1.63 -16.03 -2.25
CA TYR A 117 1.27 -14.93 -3.13
C TYR A 117 0.50 -15.45 -4.35
N GLU A 118 0.95 -16.55 -4.95
CA GLU A 118 0.25 -17.16 -6.10
C GLU A 118 -1.10 -17.75 -5.69
N ALA A 119 -1.18 -18.33 -4.48
CA ALA A 119 -2.46 -18.79 -3.91
C ALA A 119 -3.46 -17.63 -3.73
N LEU A 120 -2.99 -16.50 -3.15
CA LEU A 120 -3.80 -15.29 -3.01
C LEU A 120 -4.26 -14.79 -4.39
N ARG A 121 -3.35 -14.68 -5.36
CA ARG A 121 -3.65 -14.21 -6.72
C ARG A 121 -4.75 -15.04 -7.38
N LYS A 122 -4.69 -16.38 -7.30
CA LYS A 122 -5.72 -17.27 -7.85
C LYS A 122 -7.08 -17.01 -7.20
N LYS A 123 -7.13 -16.82 -5.88
CA LYS A 123 -8.36 -16.50 -5.16
C LYS A 123 -8.90 -15.12 -5.55
N VAL A 124 -8.05 -14.10 -5.62
CA VAL A 124 -8.42 -12.74 -6.06
C VAL A 124 -9.04 -12.79 -7.46
N ASN A 125 -8.38 -13.43 -8.42
CA ASN A 125 -8.90 -13.55 -9.79
C ASN A 125 -10.26 -14.23 -9.83
N ARG A 126 -10.45 -15.32 -9.08
CA ARG A 126 -11.74 -16.00 -8.99
C ARG A 126 -12.83 -15.08 -8.43
N ILE A 127 -12.53 -14.32 -7.39
CA ILE A 127 -13.50 -13.38 -6.79
C ILE A 127 -13.86 -12.26 -7.78
N LEU A 128 -12.87 -11.71 -8.50
CA LEU A 128 -13.11 -10.69 -9.52
C LEU A 128 -13.98 -11.25 -10.67
N ASP A 129 -13.70 -12.47 -11.13
CA ASP A 129 -14.48 -13.17 -12.15
C ASP A 129 -15.93 -13.41 -11.68
N ASP A 130 -16.14 -13.86 -10.44
CA ASP A 130 -17.46 -14.10 -9.86
C ASP A 130 -18.30 -12.80 -9.82
N PHE A 131 -17.65 -11.66 -9.56
CA PHE A 131 -18.29 -10.34 -9.59
C PHE A 131 -18.35 -9.72 -11.01
N ARG A 132 -17.83 -10.41 -12.03
CA ARG A 132 -17.72 -9.91 -13.41
C ARG A 132 -16.93 -8.61 -13.53
N ILE A 133 -15.98 -8.38 -12.62
CA ILE A 133 -15.09 -7.22 -12.61
C ILE A 133 -13.93 -7.52 -13.54
N LYS A 134 -13.81 -6.74 -14.62
CA LYS A 134 -12.67 -6.83 -15.56
C LYS A 134 -11.71 -5.68 -15.30
N LYS A 135 -10.58 -5.99 -14.67
CA LYS A 135 -9.47 -5.06 -14.43
C LYS A 135 -8.22 -5.63 -15.09
N GLU A 136 -7.46 -4.80 -15.79
CA GLU A 136 -6.25 -5.19 -16.51
C GLU A 136 -5.14 -4.16 -16.30
N GLY A 137 -3.89 -4.57 -16.56
CA GLY A 137 -2.73 -3.70 -16.45
C GLY A 137 -2.64 -2.99 -15.11
N ALA A 138 -2.50 -1.66 -15.13
CA ALA A 138 -2.23 -0.86 -13.93
C ALA A 138 -3.38 -0.87 -12.91
N ASP A 139 -4.64 -0.89 -13.37
CA ASP A 139 -5.78 -0.91 -12.44
C ASP A 139 -5.82 -2.23 -11.67
N TYR A 140 -5.54 -3.34 -12.34
CA TYR A 140 -5.41 -4.64 -11.69
C TYR A 140 -4.22 -4.66 -10.70
N TYR A 141 -3.06 -4.14 -11.09
CA TYR A 141 -1.89 -4.09 -10.21
C TYR A 141 -2.10 -3.20 -8.99
N ARG A 142 -2.83 -2.10 -9.15
CA ARG A 142 -3.21 -1.21 -8.06
C ARG A 142 -4.11 -1.92 -7.05
N LEU A 143 -5.20 -2.54 -7.50
CA LEU A 143 -6.07 -3.34 -6.62
C LEU A 143 -5.28 -4.41 -5.87
N LEU A 144 -4.42 -5.13 -6.61
CA LEU A 144 -3.65 -6.23 -6.05
C LEU A 144 -2.59 -5.77 -5.05
N TYR A 145 -1.94 -4.62 -5.27
CA TYR A 145 -1.05 -4.00 -4.30
C TYR A 145 -1.75 -3.84 -2.95
N HIS A 146 -2.93 -3.22 -2.92
CA HIS A 146 -3.66 -3.00 -1.68
C HIS A 146 -4.17 -4.30 -1.04
N ILE A 147 -4.58 -5.30 -1.83
CA ILE A 147 -5.00 -6.61 -1.32
C ILE A 147 -3.81 -7.34 -0.69
N VAL A 148 -2.66 -7.41 -1.37
CA VAL A 148 -1.43 -8.04 -0.85
C VAL A 148 -0.93 -7.30 0.39
N LYS A 149 -0.94 -5.96 0.35
CA LYS A 149 -0.57 -5.08 1.47
C LYS A 149 -1.33 -5.44 2.74
N LYS A 150 -2.66 -5.53 2.65
CA LYS A 150 -3.56 -5.75 3.78
C LYS A 150 -3.64 -7.20 4.27
N THR A 151 -3.34 -8.17 3.41
CA THR A 151 -3.46 -9.60 3.75
C THR A 151 -2.12 -10.24 4.14
N ILE A 152 -1.10 -10.07 3.30
CA ILE A 152 0.18 -10.80 3.45
C ILE A 152 1.24 -9.92 4.12
N LEU A 153 1.33 -8.65 3.75
CA LEU A 153 2.40 -7.76 4.20
C LEU A 153 2.04 -7.10 5.56
N TYR A 154 2.41 -5.84 5.72
CA TYR A 154 2.38 -5.09 6.99
C TYR A 154 1.35 -3.95 6.95
N ASP A 155 0.26 -4.13 6.18
CA ASP A 155 -0.82 -3.16 6.04
C ASP A 155 -0.31 -1.72 5.78
N ARG A 156 -0.79 -0.71 6.53
CA ARG A 156 -0.43 0.71 6.37
C ARG A 156 1.07 1.00 6.46
N ILE A 157 1.82 0.24 7.26
CA ILE A 157 3.27 0.47 7.41
C ILE A 157 4.10 -0.21 6.32
N THR A 158 3.48 -0.92 5.38
CA THR A 158 4.21 -1.64 4.31
C THR A 158 5.21 -0.74 3.57
N PRO A 159 4.87 0.48 3.11
CA PRO A 159 5.87 1.35 2.46
C PRO A 159 7.07 1.66 3.37
N LEU A 160 6.83 1.86 4.66
CA LEU A 160 7.86 2.19 5.65
C LEU A 160 8.79 0.99 5.90
N MET A 161 8.22 -0.21 6.03
CA MET A 161 8.97 -1.46 6.25
C MET A 161 9.90 -1.81 5.08
N PHE A 162 9.61 -1.32 3.88
CA PHE A 162 10.40 -1.59 2.68
C PHE A 162 11.34 -0.41 2.32
N ASP A 163 11.39 0.64 3.13
CA ASP A 163 12.30 1.76 2.92
C ASP A 163 13.62 1.56 3.69
N PRO A 164 14.76 1.34 3.00
CA PRO A 164 16.06 1.14 3.65
C PRO A 164 16.61 2.40 4.34
N ASN A 165 16.03 3.57 4.09
CA ASN A 165 16.43 4.83 4.71
C ASN A 165 15.83 5.05 6.10
N LEU A 166 14.94 4.16 6.56
CA LEU A 166 14.38 4.21 7.90
C LEU A 166 15.16 3.29 8.85
N GLU A 167 15.31 3.74 10.08
CA GLU A 167 15.89 2.94 11.17
C GLU A 167 14.80 2.50 12.14
N ASP A 168 13.90 3.42 12.53
CA ASP A 168 12.81 3.16 13.46
C ASP A 168 11.46 3.64 12.91
N ILE A 169 10.38 2.95 13.31
CA ILE A 169 8.99 3.29 13.02
C ILE A 169 8.23 3.30 14.35
N SER A 170 7.51 4.38 14.65
CA SER A 170 6.79 4.58 15.92
C SER A 170 5.32 4.90 15.67
N CYS A 171 4.42 4.07 16.20
CA CYS A 171 2.98 4.28 16.17
C CYS A 171 2.46 4.45 17.60
N ASN A 172 2.01 5.67 17.94
CA ASN A 172 1.68 6.04 19.32
C ASN A 172 0.16 5.99 19.64
N GLY A 173 -0.66 5.50 18.71
CA GLY A 173 -2.11 5.37 18.91
C GLY A 173 -2.93 5.75 17.67
N PRO A 174 -4.27 5.55 17.73
CA PRO A 174 -5.15 5.91 16.63
C PRO A 174 -5.25 7.44 16.48
N ARG A 175 -5.46 7.91 15.25
CA ARG A 175 -5.52 9.33 14.86
C ARG A 175 -4.25 10.11 15.15
N ILE A 176 -3.16 9.42 15.49
CA ILE A 176 -1.83 9.99 15.64
C ILE A 176 -1.00 9.55 14.42
N PRO A 177 -0.33 10.47 13.72
CA PRO A 177 0.63 10.12 12.68
C PRO A 177 1.67 9.12 13.16
N ILE A 178 2.02 8.18 12.29
CA ILE A 178 3.21 7.37 12.48
C ILE A 178 4.42 8.30 12.35
N TYR A 179 5.40 8.12 13.23
CA TYR A 179 6.69 8.80 13.19
C TYR A 179 7.75 7.82 12.74
N VAL A 180 8.77 8.33 12.04
CA VAL A 180 9.90 7.51 11.56
C VAL A 180 11.21 8.19 11.90
N PHE A 181 12.24 7.39 12.15
CA PHE A 181 13.61 7.87 12.22
C PHE A 181 14.30 7.62 10.88
N HIS A 182 14.42 8.66 10.06
CA HIS A 182 15.08 8.62 8.76
C HIS A 182 16.59 8.89 8.91
N ARG A 183 17.45 8.06 8.31
CA ARG A 183 18.92 8.15 8.43
C ARG A 183 19.50 9.55 8.18
N LYS A 184 18.93 10.27 7.21
CA LYS A 184 19.36 11.63 6.82
C LYS A 184 18.61 12.77 7.51
N TYR A 185 17.32 12.59 7.81
CA TYR A 185 16.41 13.67 8.24
C TYR A 185 15.97 13.51 9.70
N THR A 186 16.43 12.46 10.37
CA THR A 186 16.09 12.10 11.76
C THR A 186 14.59 11.89 11.94
N ASN A 187 14.00 12.41 13.02
CA ASN A 187 12.59 12.24 13.33
C ASN A 187 11.71 13.00 12.34
N LEU A 188 10.87 12.28 11.61
CA LEU A 188 9.88 12.85 10.71
C LEU A 188 8.48 12.33 11.06
N ARG A 189 7.52 13.25 11.05
CA ARG A 189 6.10 12.92 11.01
C ARG A 189 5.77 12.36 9.63
N THR A 190 4.91 11.35 9.56
CA THR A 190 4.38 10.84 8.28
C THR A 190 2.94 11.27 8.01
N ASN A 191 2.49 11.10 6.76
CA ASN A 191 1.08 11.17 6.39
C ASN A 191 0.31 9.85 6.68
N VAL A 192 0.97 8.82 7.22
CA VAL A 192 0.37 7.53 7.53
C VAL A 192 -0.26 7.58 8.92
N VAL A 193 -1.57 7.30 8.97
CA VAL A 193 -2.39 7.34 10.20
C VAL A 193 -3.30 6.12 10.22
N PHE A 194 -3.52 5.53 11.40
CA PHE A 194 -4.64 4.63 11.65
C PHE A 194 -5.81 5.47 12.18
N GLU A 195 -6.90 5.57 11.42
CA GLU A 195 -8.00 6.49 11.78
C GLU A 195 -8.86 5.95 12.92
N GLU A 196 -9.09 4.64 12.92
CA GLU A 196 -9.97 3.97 13.89
C GLU A 196 -9.16 3.10 14.86
N GLU A 197 -9.55 3.12 16.13
CA GLU A 197 -8.94 2.30 17.19
C GLU A 197 -8.99 0.80 16.85
N SER A 198 -10.15 0.33 16.38
CA SER A 198 -10.33 -1.07 15.97
C SER A 198 -9.42 -1.49 14.81
N GLU A 199 -9.04 -0.54 13.94
CA GLU A 199 -8.10 -0.81 12.85
C GLU A 199 -6.69 -1.04 13.40
N LEU A 200 -6.25 -0.18 14.31
CA LEU A 200 -4.96 -0.30 14.98
C LEU A 200 -4.88 -1.58 15.82
N ASP A 201 -5.92 -1.89 16.60
CA ASP A 201 -5.98 -3.12 17.41
C ASP A 201 -5.85 -4.37 16.53
N SER A 202 -6.62 -4.42 15.44
CA SER A 202 -6.57 -5.53 14.48
C SER A 202 -5.18 -5.65 13.86
N PHE A 203 -4.55 -4.52 13.53
CA PHE A 203 -3.20 -4.48 13.00
C PHE A 203 -2.17 -5.05 13.99
N VAL A 204 -2.19 -4.60 15.26
CA VAL A 204 -1.27 -5.07 16.31
C VAL A 204 -1.44 -6.57 16.55
N ILE A 205 -2.68 -7.08 16.63
CA ILE A 205 -2.96 -8.51 16.80
C ILE A 205 -2.40 -9.31 15.61
N ASN A 206 -2.66 -8.87 14.38
CA ASN A 206 -2.18 -9.54 13.17
C ASN A 206 -0.65 -9.52 13.09
N LEU A 207 -0.01 -8.43 13.50
CA LEU A 207 1.44 -8.29 13.47
C LEU A 207 2.12 -9.19 14.51
N ALA A 208 1.58 -9.26 15.72
CA ALA A 208 2.05 -10.21 16.75
C ALA A 208 1.94 -11.66 16.26
N GLN A 209 0.81 -12.03 15.64
CA GLN A 209 0.60 -13.37 15.08
C GLN A 209 1.59 -13.69 13.95
N LYS A 210 1.89 -12.72 13.06
CA LYS A 210 2.92 -12.88 12.02
C LYS A 210 4.31 -13.14 12.62
N CYS A 211 4.58 -12.64 13.82
CA CYS A 211 5.81 -12.90 14.57
C CYS A 211 5.75 -14.17 15.44
N GLY A 212 4.69 -14.97 15.34
CA GLY A 212 4.49 -16.18 16.14
C GLY A 212 4.19 -15.90 17.62
N LYS A 213 3.71 -14.69 17.93
CA LYS A 213 3.31 -14.26 19.28
C LYS A 213 1.80 -14.05 19.35
N HIS A 214 1.28 -14.07 20.56
CA HIS A 214 -0.10 -13.72 20.84
C HIS A 214 -0.11 -12.53 21.81
N ILE A 215 -0.96 -11.56 21.52
CA ILE A 215 -1.24 -10.42 22.42
C ILE A 215 -2.69 -10.55 22.89
N SER A 216 -2.95 -10.18 24.14
CA SER A 216 -4.30 -10.20 24.70
C SER A 216 -4.48 -9.06 25.68
N ILE A 217 -5.72 -8.84 26.12
CA ILE A 217 -5.99 -7.86 27.19
C ILE A 217 -5.25 -8.23 28.48
N ALA A 218 -5.05 -9.52 28.75
CA ALA A 218 -4.32 -10.00 29.92
C ALA A 218 -2.79 -9.85 29.79
N GLU A 219 -2.27 -9.93 28.56
CA GLU A 219 -0.86 -9.79 28.22
C GLU A 219 -0.71 -8.79 27.05
N PRO A 220 -0.78 -7.48 27.35
CA PRO A 220 -0.83 -6.43 26.32
C PRO A 220 0.55 -6.02 25.80
N MET A 221 1.63 -6.58 26.34
CA MET A 221 3.01 -6.26 25.95
C MET A 221 3.65 -7.47 25.28
N VAL A 222 4.25 -7.25 24.12
CA VAL A 222 4.97 -8.27 23.34
C VAL A 222 6.30 -7.67 22.88
N ASP A 223 7.36 -8.45 23.01
CA ASP A 223 8.66 -8.20 22.35
C ASP A 223 8.86 -9.36 21.36
N ALA A 224 9.03 -9.04 20.08
CA ALA A 224 9.15 -10.02 19.02
C ALA A 224 10.23 -9.65 17.98
N THR A 225 10.66 -10.66 17.25
CA THR A 225 11.51 -10.49 16.06
C THR A 225 10.72 -10.87 14.84
N MET A 226 10.64 -9.95 13.89
CA MET A 226 9.96 -10.12 12.62
C MET A 226 10.74 -11.08 11.70
N PRO A 227 10.08 -11.67 10.67
CA PRO A 227 10.75 -12.60 9.76
C PRO A 227 11.94 -12.01 8.98
N ASP A 228 11.99 -10.68 8.83
CA ASP A 228 13.08 -9.94 8.20
C ASP A 228 14.23 -9.60 9.18
N GLY A 229 14.07 -9.91 10.48
CA GLY A 229 15.04 -9.64 11.55
C GLY A 229 14.78 -8.34 12.31
N SER A 230 13.82 -7.52 11.89
CA SER A 230 13.42 -6.30 12.60
C SER A 230 12.86 -6.64 13.99
N ARG A 231 13.02 -5.74 14.96
CA ARG A 231 12.45 -5.89 16.31
C ARG A 231 11.18 -5.06 16.43
N ILE A 232 10.19 -5.60 17.17
CA ILE A 232 8.91 -4.95 17.44
C ILE A 232 8.48 -5.15 18.89
#